data_AF-A0A7C1V2F0-F1
#
_entry.id   AF-A0A7C1V2F0-F1
#
_cell.length_a   1.000
_cell.length_b   1.000
_cell.length_c   1.000
_cell.angle_alpha   90.00
_cell.angle_beta   90.00
_cell.angle_gamma   90.00
#
_symmetry.space_group_name_H-M   'P 1'
#
loop_
_entity.id
_entity.type
_entity.pdbx_description
1 polymer ?
#
loop_
_entity_poly.entity_id
_entity_poly.type
_entity_poly.pdbx_seq_one_letter_code
_entity_poly.pdbx_strand_id
1 'polypeptide(L)'
;MNRKGQVELGAILIAFIVVIVGVVLMVASAGLIGDTTNTITATNISFTGANGTTTNIPGKFWSDLVVYNETGDYLIGSGNYTLINNAVVNGEETARLTRAAPLALEATHNWNLSGVYQPTTYITNSGGRAIANIIIIFFALAIAVVTLFPTLRNKVLESFTR
;
A
#
# COMPACT_ATOMS: atom_id res chain seq x y z
N MET A 1 -12.28 -16.63 51.45
CA MET A 1 -12.32 -15.58 50.40
C MET A 1 -12.44 -16.24 49.04
N ASN A 2 -13.54 -15.94 48.33
CA ASN A 2 -13.87 -16.55 47.05
C ASN A 2 -13.04 -15.87 45.94
N ARG A 3 -11.98 -16.52 45.45
CA ARG A 3 -11.08 -15.97 44.40
C ARG A 3 -11.72 -15.90 43.00
N LYS A 4 -12.96 -16.37 42.84
CA LYS A 4 -13.65 -16.46 41.53
C LYS A 4 -13.80 -15.10 40.83
N GLY A 5 -14.24 -14.06 41.54
CA GLY A 5 -14.40 -12.72 40.95
C GLY A 5 -13.09 -12.03 40.58
N GLN A 6 -11.99 -12.34 41.26
CA GLN A 6 -10.67 -11.76 40.96
C GLN A 6 -10.03 -12.42 39.72
N VAL A 7 -10.28 -13.72 39.51
CA VAL A 7 -9.82 -14.46 38.32
C VAL A 7 -10.62 -14.04 37.07
N GLU A 8 -11.92 -13.80 37.19
CA GLU A 8 -12.74 -13.29 36.08
C GLU A 8 -12.33 -11.89 35.63
N LEU A 9 -12.09 -10.98 36.59
CA LEU A 9 -11.69 -9.61 36.27
C LEU A 9 -10.31 -9.56 35.60
N GLY A 10 -9.37 -10.41 36.05
CA GLY A 10 -8.06 -10.58 35.40
C GLY A 10 -8.17 -11.14 33.97
N ALA A 11 -9.04 -12.13 33.74
CA ALA A 11 -9.24 -12.71 32.41
C ALA A 11 -9.86 -11.71 31.42
N ILE A 12 -10.83 -10.91 31.87
CA ILE A 12 -11.45 -9.85 31.06
C ILE A 12 -10.42 -8.78 30.70
N LEU A 13 -9.58 -8.37 31.66
CA LEU A 13 -8.58 -7.35 31.45
C LEU A 13 -7.47 -7.80 30.48
N ILE A 14 -7.05 -9.07 30.56
CA ILE A 14 -6.12 -9.67 29.59
C ILE A 14 -6.76 -9.73 28.20
N ALA A 15 -8.01 -10.17 28.09
CA ALA A 15 -8.71 -10.21 26.81
C ALA A 15 -8.80 -8.82 26.17
N PHE A 16 -9.10 -7.79 26.97
CA PHE A 16 -9.16 -6.42 26.50
C PHE A 16 -7.82 -5.90 25.96
N ILE A 17 -6.71 -6.16 26.67
CA ILE A 17 -5.37 -5.79 26.21
C ILE A 17 -5.03 -6.49 24.89
N VAL A 18 -5.29 -7.80 24.79
CA VAL A 18 -5.02 -8.59 23.58
C VAL A 18 -5.79 -8.03 22.39
N VAL A 19 -7.04 -7.62 22.59
CA VAL A 19 -7.87 -7.03 21.54
C VAL A 19 -7.32 -5.68 21.08
N ILE A 20 -6.92 -4.80 22.00
CA ILE A 20 -6.31 -3.51 21.63
C ILE A 20 -5.04 -3.72 20.82
N VAL A 21 -4.12 -4.54 21.32
CA VAL A 21 -2.86 -4.83 20.64
C VAL A 21 -3.12 -5.47 19.28
N GLY A 22 -4.07 -6.42 19.20
CA GLY A 22 -4.49 -7.05 17.96
C GLY A 22 -5.00 -6.04 16.93
N VAL A 23 -5.89 -5.13 17.34
CA VAL A 23 -6.44 -4.10 16.43
C VAL A 23 -5.34 -3.17 15.93
N VAL A 24 -4.41 -2.73 16.79
CA VAL A 24 -3.30 -1.86 16.38
C VAL A 24 -2.40 -2.57 15.34
N LEU A 25 -2.05 -3.83 15.59
CA LEU A 25 -1.27 -4.65 14.65
C LEU A 25 -2.02 -4.90 13.34
N MET A 26 -3.33 -5.08 13.39
CA MET A 26 -4.17 -5.24 12.21
C MET A 26 -4.16 -3.98 11.35
N VAL A 27 -4.34 -2.80 11.95
CA VAL A 27 -4.35 -1.52 11.21
C VAL A 27 -2.99 -1.28 10.55
N ALA A 28 -1.89 -1.50 11.27
CA ALA A 28 -0.54 -1.37 10.71
C ALA A 28 -0.31 -2.35 9.54
N SER A 29 -0.68 -3.62 9.72
CA SER A 29 -0.56 -4.65 8.68
C SER A 29 -1.44 -4.34 7.46
N ALA A 30 -2.65 -3.84 7.68
CA ALA A 30 -3.58 -3.48 6.62
C ALA A 30 -3.06 -2.31 5.78
N GLY A 31 -2.41 -1.32 6.39
CA GLY A 31 -1.73 -0.25 5.67
C GLY A 31 -0.64 -0.79 4.72
N LEU A 32 0.28 -1.60 5.25
CA LEU A 32 1.36 -2.20 4.46
C LEU A 32 0.83 -3.10 3.33
N ILE A 33 -0.20 -3.90 3.61
CA ILE A 33 -0.86 -4.72 2.58
C ILE A 33 -1.55 -3.83 1.54
N GLY A 34 -2.19 -2.75 1.96
CA GLY A 34 -2.76 -1.75 1.05
C GLY A 34 -1.72 -1.19 0.08
N ASP A 35 -0.55 -0.79 0.59
CA ASP A 35 0.54 -0.24 -0.22
C ASP A 35 1.11 -1.25 -1.22
N THR A 36 1.11 -2.54 -0.87
CA THR A 36 1.63 -3.61 -1.75
C THR A 36 0.59 -4.17 -2.73
N THR A 37 -0.69 -3.84 -2.57
CA THR A 37 -1.78 -4.38 -3.39
C THR A 37 -2.49 -3.35 -4.25
N ASN A 38 -2.36 -2.06 -3.94
CA ASN A 38 -3.01 -0.99 -4.68
C ASN A 38 -2.02 -0.20 -5.53
N THR A 39 -2.54 0.38 -6.62
CA THR A 39 -1.83 1.39 -7.39
C THR A 39 -2.00 2.76 -6.75
N ILE A 40 -1.09 3.68 -7.07
CA ILE A 40 -1.11 5.05 -6.57
C ILE A 40 -1.30 5.99 -7.76
N THR A 41 -2.18 6.98 -7.61
CA THR A 41 -2.35 8.05 -8.59
C THR A 41 -1.35 9.16 -8.29
N ALA A 42 -0.49 9.46 -9.26
CA ALA A 42 0.38 10.62 -9.28
C ALA A 42 -0.30 11.77 -10.02
N THR A 43 -0.23 12.97 -9.46
CA THR A 43 -0.70 14.20 -10.13
C THR A 43 0.39 15.26 -10.04
N ASN A 44 0.80 15.80 -11.19
CA ASN A 44 1.77 16.88 -11.32
C ASN A 44 3.09 16.66 -10.55
N ILE A 45 3.63 15.45 -10.62
CA ILE A 45 4.96 15.17 -10.06
C ILE A 45 6.01 15.80 -10.97
N SER A 46 6.84 16.68 -10.42
CA SER A 46 7.90 17.33 -11.16
C SER A 46 9.02 16.34 -11.54
N PHE A 47 9.36 16.32 -12.82
CA PHE A 47 10.51 15.65 -13.39
C PHE A 47 11.44 16.69 -13.98
N THR A 48 12.67 16.74 -13.53
CA THR A 48 13.70 17.64 -14.06
C THR A 48 14.78 16.83 -14.75
N GLY A 49 15.11 17.20 -15.98
CA GLY A 49 16.14 16.50 -16.74
C GLY A 49 16.42 17.16 -18.08
N ALA A 50 17.70 17.22 -18.45
CA ALA A 50 18.11 17.63 -19.78
C ALA A 50 17.69 16.60 -20.83
N ASN A 51 17.66 17.00 -22.09
CA ASN A 51 17.38 16.07 -23.18
C ASN A 51 18.41 14.93 -23.25
N GLY A 52 17.96 13.73 -23.59
CA GLY A 52 18.75 12.50 -23.53
C GLY A 52 19.01 11.96 -22.11
N THR A 53 18.60 12.67 -21.06
CA THR A 53 18.76 12.19 -19.69
C THR A 53 17.71 11.13 -19.38
N THR A 54 18.15 10.05 -18.73
CA THR A 54 17.28 9.01 -18.21
C THR A 54 17.29 9.06 -16.69
N THR A 55 16.14 9.32 -16.08
CA THR A 55 16.01 9.41 -14.62
C THR A 55 14.96 8.41 -14.14
N ASN A 56 15.16 7.89 -12.92
CA ASN A 56 14.19 7.03 -12.27
C ASN A 56 13.01 7.89 -11.80
N ILE A 57 11.79 7.44 -12.07
CA ILE A 57 10.56 8.08 -11.61
C ILE A 57 9.88 7.17 -10.56
N PRO A 58 9.00 7.71 -9.69
CA PRO A 58 8.41 6.94 -8.59
C PRO A 58 7.73 5.65 -9.03
N GLY A 59 7.91 4.58 -8.26
CA GLY A 59 7.30 3.28 -8.54
C GLY A 59 7.99 2.51 -9.66
N LYS A 60 7.49 1.31 -9.93
CA LYS A 60 8.11 0.37 -10.87
C LYS A 60 7.42 0.29 -12.22
N PHE A 61 6.13 0.61 -12.27
CA PHE A 61 5.34 0.55 -13.50
C PHE A 61 4.36 1.70 -13.53
N TRP A 62 4.29 2.44 -14.64
CA TRP A 62 3.28 3.47 -14.88
C TRP A 62 2.31 3.02 -15.97
N SER A 63 1.01 3.17 -15.70
CA SER A 63 -0.09 3.10 -16.64
C SER A 63 -0.65 4.50 -16.89
N ASP A 64 -1.04 4.77 -18.14
CA ASP A 64 -1.66 6.04 -18.55
C ASP A 64 -0.83 7.28 -18.15
N LEU A 65 0.50 7.20 -18.34
CA LEU A 65 1.40 8.32 -18.07
C LEU A 65 1.08 9.47 -19.03
N VAL A 66 0.72 10.61 -18.46
CA VAL A 66 0.52 11.89 -19.13
C VAL A 66 1.60 12.86 -18.67
N VAL A 67 2.27 13.48 -19.62
CA VAL A 67 3.39 14.40 -19.37
C VAL A 67 3.00 15.79 -19.84
N TYR A 68 3.02 16.77 -18.95
CA TYR A 68 2.83 18.18 -19.28
C TYR A 68 4.15 18.96 -19.15
N ASN A 69 4.21 20.13 -19.77
CA ASN A 69 5.25 21.11 -19.44
C ASN A 69 5.09 21.65 -18.00
N GLU A 70 6.08 22.41 -17.53
CA GLU A 70 6.10 22.98 -16.18
C GLU A 70 4.84 23.80 -15.83
N THR A 71 4.27 24.54 -16.80
CA THR A 71 3.07 25.36 -16.57
C THR A 71 1.77 24.56 -16.62
N GLY A 72 1.78 23.33 -17.15
CA GLY A 72 0.59 22.49 -17.30
C GLY A 72 -0.24 22.79 -18.56
N ASP A 73 0.15 23.78 -19.37
CA ASP A 73 -0.63 24.25 -20.51
C ASP A 73 -0.43 23.39 -21.77
N TYR A 74 0.68 22.64 -21.85
CA TYR A 74 1.05 21.90 -23.04
C TYR A 74 1.29 20.42 -22.73
N LEU A 75 0.53 19.55 -23.42
CA LEU A 75 0.71 18.11 -23.37
C LEU A 75 1.92 17.69 -24.21
N ILE A 76 2.90 17.06 -23.57
CA ILE A 76 4.06 16.48 -24.22
C ILE A 76 3.66 15.10 -24.75
N GLY A 77 3.60 14.98 -26.08
CA GLY A 77 3.28 13.70 -26.72
C GLY A 77 4.36 12.63 -26.49
N SER A 78 3.95 11.36 -26.49
CA SER A 78 4.79 10.20 -26.24
C SER A 78 5.96 10.01 -27.21
N GLY A 79 5.97 10.68 -28.37
CA GLY A 79 7.12 10.71 -29.26
C GLY A 79 8.34 11.47 -28.70
N ASN A 80 8.18 12.22 -27.61
CA ASN A 80 9.23 13.05 -27.01
C ASN A 80 9.83 12.43 -25.74
N TYR A 81 9.39 11.24 -25.35
CA TYR A 81 9.93 10.54 -24.19
C TYR A 81 9.83 9.03 -24.34
N THR A 82 10.69 8.31 -23.64
CA THR A 82 10.63 6.85 -23.54
C THR A 82 10.41 6.48 -22.09
N LEU A 83 9.32 5.78 -21.81
CA LEU A 83 9.05 5.18 -20.51
C LEU A 83 9.49 3.70 -20.53
N ILE A 84 10.35 3.32 -19.61
CA ILE A 84 10.75 1.93 -19.38
C ILE A 84 10.21 1.51 -18.01
N ASN A 85 9.23 0.62 -18.03
CA ASN A 85 8.68 0.03 -16.81
C ASN A 85 9.49 -1.21 -16.39
N ASN A 86 9.51 -1.48 -15.08
CA ASN A 86 10.18 -2.61 -14.45
C ASN A 86 11.69 -2.69 -14.79
N ALA A 87 12.35 -1.55 -14.94
CA ALA A 87 13.78 -1.51 -15.14
C ALA A 87 14.48 -1.86 -13.80
N VAL A 88 15.40 -2.80 -13.82
CA VAL A 88 16.18 -3.15 -12.62
C VAL A 88 17.34 -2.17 -12.50
N VAL A 89 17.33 -1.36 -11.45
CA VAL A 89 18.42 -0.41 -11.11
C VAL A 89 18.84 -0.67 -9.67
N ASN A 90 20.12 -0.97 -9.46
CA ASN A 90 20.67 -1.30 -8.14
C ASN A 90 19.93 -2.42 -7.40
N GLY A 91 19.34 -3.37 -8.15
CA GLY A 91 18.61 -4.52 -7.59
C GLY A 91 17.14 -4.26 -7.26
N GLU A 92 16.60 -3.06 -7.55
CA GLU A 92 15.19 -2.72 -7.38
C GLU A 92 14.51 -2.48 -8.73
N GLU A 93 13.27 -2.95 -8.89
CA GLU A 93 12.44 -2.62 -10.06
C GLU A 93 11.95 -1.16 -9.94
N THR A 94 12.30 -0.33 -10.92
CA THR A 94 11.89 1.08 -11.00
C THR A 94 11.39 1.40 -12.40
N ALA A 95 10.52 2.40 -12.51
CA ALA A 95 10.20 3.02 -13.79
C ALA A 95 11.28 4.05 -14.13
N ARG A 96 11.66 4.13 -15.41
CA ARG A 96 12.64 5.10 -15.92
C ARG A 96 12.01 5.90 -17.04
N LEU A 97 12.22 7.22 -16.99
CA LEU A 97 11.79 8.13 -18.03
C LEU A 97 13.02 8.73 -18.70
N THR A 98 13.12 8.54 -20.01
CA THR A 98 14.13 9.16 -20.85
C THR A 98 13.49 10.30 -21.63
N ARG A 99 14.07 11.49 -21.56
CA ARG A 99 13.66 12.64 -22.37
C ARG A 99 14.27 12.56 -23.77
N ALA A 100 13.45 12.76 -24.79
CA ALA A 100 13.84 12.78 -26.21
C ALA A 100 13.21 13.97 -26.96
N ALA A 101 12.88 15.07 -26.26
CA ALA A 101 12.18 16.20 -26.84
C ALA A 101 13.11 17.10 -27.69
N PRO A 102 12.65 17.68 -28.81
CA PRO A 102 13.41 18.67 -29.56
C PRO A 102 13.66 19.95 -28.73
N LEU A 103 14.79 20.62 -28.99
CA LEU A 103 15.28 21.85 -28.32
C LEU A 103 14.23 22.97 -28.16
N ALA A 104 13.24 23.04 -29.06
CA ALA A 104 12.17 24.05 -29.01
C ALA A 104 11.18 23.88 -27.83
N LEU A 105 11.11 22.68 -27.23
CA LEU A 105 10.29 22.36 -26.04
C LEU A 105 11.09 22.45 -24.73
N GLU A 106 12.30 23.01 -24.76
CA GLU A 106 13.24 23.02 -23.63
C GLU A 106 13.20 24.23 -22.70
N ALA A 107 12.41 25.27 -23.02
CA ALA A 107 12.43 26.56 -22.32
C ALA A 107 12.12 26.48 -20.81
N THR A 108 11.60 25.37 -20.33
CA THR A 108 11.41 25.05 -18.92
C THR A 108 11.83 23.61 -18.70
N HIS A 109 12.92 23.40 -17.96
CA HIS A 109 13.57 22.09 -17.78
C HIS A 109 12.78 21.10 -16.91
N ASN A 110 11.56 21.46 -16.51
CA ASN A 110 10.67 20.68 -15.67
C ASN A 110 9.46 20.19 -16.46
N TRP A 111 9.13 18.91 -16.30
CA TRP A 111 7.91 18.29 -16.79
C TRP A 111 7.05 17.86 -15.61
N ASN A 112 5.74 17.93 -15.78
CA ASN A 112 4.78 17.48 -14.79
C ASN A 112 4.23 16.12 -15.23
N LEU A 113 4.47 15.09 -14.42
CA LEU A 113 4.02 13.73 -14.65
C LEU A 113 2.72 13.48 -13.89
N SER A 114 1.71 12.99 -14.59
CA SER A 114 0.45 12.53 -14.01
C SER A 114 0.10 11.15 -14.55
N GLY A 115 -0.53 10.31 -13.75
CA GLY A 115 -0.89 8.96 -14.15
C GLY A 115 -1.07 8.03 -12.96
N VAL A 116 -1.20 6.74 -13.23
CA VAL A 116 -1.31 5.71 -12.19
C VAL A 116 -0.06 4.86 -12.21
N TYR A 117 0.53 4.61 -11.05
CA TYR A 117 1.74 3.79 -10.95
C TYR A 117 1.63 2.70 -9.89
N GLN A 118 2.40 1.64 -10.09
CA GLN A 118 2.61 0.57 -9.12
C GLN A 118 3.80 0.96 -8.23
N PRO A 119 3.64 1.08 -6.90
CA PRO A 119 4.77 1.30 -6.00
C PRO A 119 5.78 0.16 -6.12
N THR A 120 7.02 0.37 -5.65
CA THR A 120 8.08 -0.65 -5.79
C THR A 120 7.77 -1.92 -4.98
N THR A 121 7.01 -1.78 -3.90
CA THR A 121 6.48 -2.88 -3.07
C THR A 121 5.27 -3.59 -3.66
N TYR A 122 4.75 -3.14 -4.81
CA TYR A 122 3.54 -3.71 -5.42
C TYR A 122 3.75 -5.16 -5.87
N ILE A 123 2.82 -6.02 -5.49
CA ILE A 123 2.80 -7.43 -5.90
C ILE A 123 2.23 -7.53 -7.31
N THR A 124 3.08 -7.82 -8.30
CA THR A 124 2.68 -7.88 -9.72
C THR A 124 1.68 -9.00 -10.00
N ASN A 125 1.79 -10.13 -9.28
CA ASN A 125 0.89 -11.27 -9.42
C ASN A 125 -0.48 -11.01 -8.76
N SER A 126 -1.56 -11.12 -9.54
CA SER A 126 -2.94 -10.98 -9.05
C SER A 126 -3.31 -11.96 -7.94
N GLY A 127 -2.83 -13.20 -8.00
CA GLY A 127 -3.03 -14.20 -6.94
C GLY A 127 -2.36 -13.80 -5.63
N GLY A 128 -1.14 -13.25 -5.71
CA GLY A 128 -0.42 -12.75 -4.53
C GLY A 128 -1.15 -11.59 -3.86
N ARG A 129 -1.72 -10.66 -4.65
CA ARG A 129 -2.56 -9.57 -4.11
C ARG A 129 -3.83 -10.08 -3.44
N ALA A 130 -4.49 -11.08 -4.04
CA ALA A 130 -5.69 -11.68 -3.45
C ALA A 130 -5.37 -12.33 -2.09
N ILE A 131 -4.27 -13.08 -2.00
CA ILE A 131 -3.85 -13.73 -0.75
C ILE A 131 -3.49 -12.69 0.32
N ALA A 132 -2.78 -11.62 -0.06
CA ALA A 132 -2.43 -10.54 0.87
C ALA A 132 -3.68 -9.91 1.50
N ASN A 133 -4.72 -9.62 0.71
CA ASN A 133 -5.99 -9.09 1.23
C ASN A 133 -6.73 -10.11 2.12
N ILE A 134 -6.68 -11.40 1.78
CA ILE A 134 -7.29 -12.48 2.57
C ILE A 134 -6.65 -12.61 3.96
N ILE A 135 -5.34 -12.35 4.10
CA ILE A 135 -4.65 -12.39 5.41
C ILE A 135 -5.28 -11.42 6.41
N ILE A 136 -5.62 -10.20 5.97
CA ILE A 136 -6.29 -9.21 6.84
C ILE A 136 -7.67 -9.70 7.29
N ILE A 137 -8.42 -10.36 6.41
CA ILE A 137 -9.73 -10.91 6.74
C ILE A 137 -9.61 -12.01 7.80
N PHE A 138 -8.67 -12.94 7.64
CA PHE A 138 -8.43 -13.99 8.63
C PHE A 138 -7.94 -13.43 9.97
N PHE A 139 -7.11 -12.39 9.95
CA PHE A 139 -6.66 -11.72 11.16
C PHE A 139 -7.82 -11.05 11.91
N ALA A 140 -8.72 -10.36 11.19
CA ALA A 140 -9.92 -9.78 11.75
C ALA A 140 -10.85 -10.84 12.37
N LEU A 141 -11.03 -11.99 11.68
CA LEU A 141 -11.79 -13.12 12.20
C LEU A 141 -11.16 -13.71 13.47
N ALA A 142 -9.83 -13.82 13.54
CA ALA A 142 -9.13 -14.29 14.72
C ALA A 142 -9.38 -13.38 15.93
N ILE A 143 -9.32 -12.05 15.75
CA ILE A 143 -9.67 -11.09 16.80
C ILE A 143 -11.12 -11.29 17.24
N ALA A 144 -12.06 -11.42 16.30
CA ALA A 144 -13.47 -11.65 16.61
C ALA A 144 -13.67 -12.91 17.47
N VAL A 145 -13.03 -14.03 17.12
CA VAL A 145 -13.10 -15.27 17.92
C VAL A 145 -12.52 -15.07 19.32
N VAL A 146 -11.38 -14.39 19.44
CA VAL A 146 -10.75 -14.10 20.74
C VAL A 146 -11.65 -13.22 21.60
N THR A 147 -12.32 -12.21 21.02
CA THR A 147 -13.26 -11.35 21.76
C THR A 147 -14.48 -12.11 22.29
N LEU A 148 -14.95 -13.13 21.56
CA LEU A 148 -16.10 -13.95 21.93
C LEU A 148 -15.74 -15.09 22.90
N PHE A 149 -14.45 -15.41 23.04
CA PHE A 149 -14.03 -16.55 23.86
C PHE A 149 -14.51 -16.48 25.33
N PRO A 150 -14.42 -15.35 26.05
CA PRO A 150 -14.91 -15.28 27.43
C PRO A 150 -16.42 -15.53 27.55
N THR A 151 -17.22 -14.98 26.63
CA THR A 151 -18.68 -15.14 26.65
C THR A 151 -19.11 -16.55 26.27
N LEU A 152 -18.43 -17.17 25.29
CA LEU A 152 -18.65 -18.57 24.92
C LEU A 152 -18.29 -19.51 26.06
N ARG A 153 -17.14 -19.30 26.72
CA ARG A 153 -16.73 -20.11 27.88
C ARG A 153 -17.74 -20.04 29.02
N ASN A 154 -18.25 -18.85 29.34
CA ASN A 154 -19.22 -18.67 30.42
C ASN A 154 -20.53 -19.42 30.11
N LYS A 155 -21.05 -19.33 28.88
CA LYS A 155 -22.26 -20.08 28.47
C LYS A 155 -22.08 -21.59 28.54
N VAL A 156 -20.91 -22.11 28.15
CA VAL A 156 -20.61 -23.55 28.23
C VAL A 156 -20.57 -24.00 29.69
N LEU A 157 -19.90 -23.26 30.57
CA LEU A 157 -19.85 -23.59 32.00
C LEU A 157 -21.25 -23.58 32.65
N GLU A 158 -22.10 -22.60 32.31
CA GLU A 158 -23.48 -22.54 32.80
C GLU A 158 -24.29 -23.77 32.39
N SER A 159 -24.11 -24.27 31.17
CA SER A 159 -24.83 -25.45 30.64
C SER A 159 -24.50 -26.76 31.34
N PHE A 160 -23.33 -26.89 31.98
CA PHE A 160 -22.94 -28.07 32.78
C PHE A 160 -23.31 -27.96 34.26
N THR A 161 -23.77 -26.79 34.70
CA THR A 161 -24.15 -26.54 36.11
C THR A 161 -25.66 -26.47 36.34
N ARG A 162 -26.46 -26.73 35.31
CA ARG A 162 -27.91 -26.98 35.40
C ARG A 162 -28.17 -28.47 35.20
#